data_AF-D8QRS8-F1
#
_entry.id   AF-D8QRS8-F1
#
_cell.length_a   1.000
_cell.length_b   1.000
_cell.length_c   1.000
_cell.angle_alpha   90.00
_cell.angle_beta   90.00
_cell.angle_gamma   90.00
#
_symmetry.space_group_name_H-M   'P 1'
#
loop_
_entity.id
_entity.type
_entity.pdbx_description
1 polymer ?
#
loop_
_entity_poly.entity_id
_entity_poly.type
_entity_poly.pdbx_seq_one_letter_code
_entity_poly.pdbx_strand_id
1 'polypeptide(L)'
;VGFLGDAGQFNLLWKIYHIENVHFHMPSEHTIDGIRYPMEIHVVHKNSEGNIAVIGLLYDIGPRANPFITQLERYLPTLASSPEESKAVFIRTINPELLEIPSDMFFRYNGSLTTPPYSENVVWNVYSQV
;
A
#
# COMPACT_ATOMS: atom_id res chain seq x y z
N VAL A 1 1.73 7.91 1.78
CA VAL A 1 2.89 7.96 2.70
C VAL A 1 4.13 7.57 1.91
N GLY A 2 5.03 8.53 1.64
CA GLY A 2 6.33 8.25 1.03
C GLY A 2 7.41 8.12 2.10
N PHE A 3 8.38 7.23 1.90
CA PHE A 3 9.46 7.01 2.85
C PHE A 3 10.75 7.69 2.36
N LEU A 4 11.46 8.35 3.27
CA LEU A 4 12.74 9.01 2.97
C LEU A 4 13.96 8.15 3.32
N GLY A 5 13.74 6.99 3.93
CA GLY A 5 14.77 6.03 4.31
C GLY A 5 14.29 4.60 4.05
N ASP A 6 15.07 3.62 4.51
CA ASP A 6 14.70 2.21 4.35
C ASP A 6 13.42 1.89 5.15
N ALA A 7 12.38 1.51 4.41
CA ALA A 7 11.07 1.13 4.92
C ALA A 7 10.86 -0.38 4.91
N GLY A 8 11.87 -1.15 4.52
CA GLY A 8 11.80 -2.59 4.31
C GLY A 8 11.77 -2.95 2.83
N GLN A 9 11.85 -4.26 2.59
CA GLN A 9 12.00 -4.83 1.27
C GLN A 9 11.42 -6.24 1.23
N PHE A 10 11.18 -6.76 0.03
CA PHE A 10 10.94 -8.18 -0.17
C PHE A 10 11.70 -8.72 -1.39
N ASN A 11 11.89 -10.04 -1.38
CA ASN A 11 12.52 -10.75 -2.49
C ASN A 11 11.47 -11.31 -3.43
N LEU A 12 11.59 -10.99 -4.71
CA LEU A 12 10.76 -11.52 -5.78
C LEU A 12 11.66 -12.03 -6.90
N LEU A 13 11.60 -13.34 -7.16
CA LEU A 13 12.37 -13.98 -8.24
C LEU A 13 13.86 -13.57 -8.21
N TRP A 14 14.48 -13.66 -7.03
CA TRP A 14 15.90 -13.31 -6.78
C TRP A 14 16.27 -11.84 -6.94
N LYS A 15 15.27 -10.95 -7.06
CA LYS A 15 15.47 -9.50 -7.06
C LYS A 15 14.90 -8.89 -5.78
N ILE A 16 15.63 -7.92 -5.23
CA ILE A 16 15.21 -7.15 -4.06
C ILE A 16 14.38 -5.98 -4.53
N TYR A 17 13.20 -5.82 -3.94
CA TYR A 17 12.29 -4.69 -4.16
C TYR A 17 12.12 -3.94 -2.84
N HIS A 18 12.50 -2.66 -2.81
CA HIS A 18 12.39 -1.79 -1.64
C HIS A 18 11.06 -1.05 -1.62
N ILE A 19 10.48 -0.85 -0.45
CA ILE A 19 9.26 -0.05 -0.30
C ILE A 19 9.58 1.41 -0.65
N GLU A 20 8.82 1.97 -1.59
CA GLU A 20 8.90 3.37 -2.00
C GLU A 20 7.82 4.20 -1.31
N ASN A 21 6.59 3.69 -1.33
CA ASN A 21 5.45 4.38 -0.73
C ASN A 21 4.31 3.40 -0.40
N VAL A 22 3.43 3.87 0.47
CA VAL A 22 2.14 3.26 0.78
C VAL A 22 1.03 4.26 0.50
N HIS A 23 -0.04 3.84 -0.18
CA HIS A 23 -1.20 4.68 -0.40
C HIS A 23 -2.50 3.87 -0.31
N PHE A 24 -3.62 4.59 -0.21
CA PHE A 24 -4.92 4.04 0.14
C PHE A 24 -5.91 4.34 -0.98
N HIS A 25 -6.76 3.38 -1.28
CA HIS A 25 -7.92 3.51 -2.14
C HIS A 25 -9.18 3.16 -1.35
N MET A 26 -10.22 3.98 -1.48
CA MET A 26 -11.51 3.78 -0.85
C MET A 26 -12.59 4.11 -1.89
N PRO A 27 -13.36 3.12 -2.39
CA PRO A 27 -13.32 1.69 -2.05
C PRO A 27 -12.05 0.99 -2.57
N SER A 28 -11.91 -0.33 -2.32
CA SER A 28 -10.87 -1.14 -2.96
C SER A 28 -10.96 -1.03 -4.48
N GLU A 29 -9.84 -1.17 -5.19
CA GLU A 29 -9.82 -1.19 -6.64
C GLU A 29 -10.07 -2.61 -7.17
N HIS A 30 -9.41 -3.59 -6.56
CA HIS A 30 -9.63 -5.00 -6.81
C HIS A 30 -10.96 -5.48 -6.24
N THR A 31 -11.45 -6.57 -6.83
CA THR A 31 -12.56 -7.36 -6.33
C THR A 31 -12.17 -8.83 -6.27
N ILE A 32 -12.70 -9.57 -5.30
CA ILE A 32 -12.58 -11.03 -5.25
C ILE A 32 -13.98 -11.60 -5.42
N ASP A 33 -14.16 -12.47 -6.41
CA ASP A 33 -15.47 -13.04 -6.78
C ASP A 33 -16.57 -11.97 -6.98
N GLY A 34 -16.17 -10.81 -7.53
CA GLY A 34 -17.05 -9.67 -7.77
C GLY A 34 -17.36 -8.82 -6.53
N ILE A 35 -16.85 -9.19 -5.35
CA ILE A 35 -17.01 -8.44 -4.10
C ILE A 35 -15.96 -7.33 -4.03
N ARG A 36 -16.41 -6.09 -3.84
CA ARG A 36 -15.56 -4.91 -3.61
C ARG A 36 -15.47 -4.63 -2.11
N TYR A 37 -14.25 -4.41 -1.64
CA TYR A 37 -13.97 -4.18 -0.23
C TYR A 37 -14.01 -2.67 0.10
N PRO A 38 -14.28 -2.32 1.37
CA PRO A 38 -14.29 -0.92 1.82
C PRO A 38 -13.00 -0.14 1.54
N MET A 39 -11.84 -0.80 1.55
CA MET A 39 -10.55 -0.14 1.34
C MET A 39 -9.51 -1.11 0.77
N GLU A 40 -8.55 -0.57 0.03
CA GLU A 40 -7.34 -1.27 -0.38
C GLU A 40 -6.10 -0.43 -0.08
N ILE A 41 -5.07 -1.05 0.47
CA ILE A 41 -3.75 -0.44 0.64
C ILE A 41 -2.81 -0.98 -0.43
N HIS A 42 -2.14 -0.07 -1.13
CA HIS A 42 -1.06 -0.39 -2.06
C HIS A 42 0.28 -0.09 -1.41
N VAL A 43 1.09 -1.14 -1.25
CA VAL A 43 2.50 -1.03 -0.86
C VAL A 43 3.33 -1.14 -2.13
N VAL A 44 3.83 -0.01 -2.60
CA VAL A 44 4.58 0.09 -3.86
C VAL A 44 6.05 -0.15 -3.58
N HIS A 45 6.64 -1.06 -4.34
CA HIS A 45 8.05 -1.38 -4.27
C HIS A 45 8.74 -1.19 -5.60
N LYS A 46 10.03 -0.89 -5.55
CA LYS A 46 10.88 -0.72 -6.73
C LYS A 46 12.22 -1.41 -6.53
N ASN A 47 12.73 -2.05 -7.57
CA ASN A 47 14.08 -2.63 -7.57
C ASN A 47 15.11 -1.68 -8.19
N SER A 48 16.38 -2.06 -8.15
CA SER A 48 17.50 -1.28 -8.71
C SER A 48 17.44 -1.07 -10.24
N GLU A 49 16.68 -1.90 -10.95
CA GLU A 49 16.45 -1.78 -12.41
C GLU A 49 15.25 -0.87 -12.74
N GLY A 50 14.50 -0.43 -11.72
CA GLY A 50 13.31 0.38 -11.87
C GLY A 50 12.01 -0.40 -12.10
N ASN A 51 12.05 -1.72 -12.04
CA ASN A 51 10.85 -2.55 -12.10
C ASN A 51 10.01 -2.34 -10.84
N ILE A 52 8.69 -2.41 -10.99
CA ILE A 52 7.74 -2.15 -9.91
C ILE A 52 7.04 -3.45 -9.52
N ALA A 53 6.90 -3.67 -8.22
CA ALA A 53 6.00 -4.68 -7.67
C ALA A 53 5.10 -4.04 -6.61
N VAL A 54 3.84 -4.40 -6.60
CA VAL A 54 2.86 -3.87 -5.64
C VAL A 54 2.27 -5.01 -4.82
N ILE A 55 2.16 -4.77 -3.52
CA ILE A 55 1.34 -5.59 -2.64
C ILE A 55 0.02 -4.83 -2.40
N GLY A 56 -1.08 -5.42 -2.83
CA GLY A 56 -2.44 -4.92 -2.58
C GLY A 56 -3.04 -5.66 -1.39
N LEU A 57 -3.45 -4.93 -0.35
CA LEU A 57 -4.08 -5.47 0.85
C LEU A 57 -5.54 -5.01 0.89
N LEU A 58 -6.48 -5.95 0.79
CA LEU A 58 -7.91 -5.67 0.88
C LEU A 58 -8.36 -5.67 2.34
N TYR A 59 -9.13 -4.66 2.74
CA TYR A 59 -9.60 -4.47 4.10
C TYR A 59 -11.12 -4.48 4.18
N ASP A 60 -11.65 -5.20 5.17
CA ASP A 60 -13.05 -5.11 5.59
C ASP A 60 -13.21 -4.33 6.91
N ILE A 61 -14.44 -3.89 7.19
CA ILE A 61 -14.76 -3.20 8.44
C ILE A 61 -14.90 -4.24 9.56
N GLY A 62 -14.03 -4.13 10.56
CA GLY A 62 -14.04 -5.02 11.72
C GLY A 62 -13.94 -4.28 13.06
N PRO A 63 -14.09 -5.01 14.18
CA PRO A 63 -14.03 -4.43 15.52
C PRO A 63 -12.59 -4.09 15.98
N ARG A 64 -11.57 -4.56 15.26
CA ARG A 64 -10.16 -4.32 15.60
C ARG A 64 -9.62 -3.14 14.80
N ALA A 65 -8.99 -2.19 15.48
CA ALA A 65 -8.24 -1.12 14.83
C ALA A 65 -7.04 -1.69 14.07
N ASN A 66 -6.75 -1.15 12.88
CA ASN A 66 -5.58 -1.54 12.12
C ASN A 66 -4.32 -0.84 12.69
N PRO A 67 -3.30 -1.59 13.15
CA PRO A 67 -2.13 -0.99 13.79
C PRO A 67 -1.36 0.00 12.91
N PHE A 68 -1.27 -0.25 11.60
CA PHE A 68 -0.63 0.67 10.67
C PHE A 68 -1.40 2.00 10.55
N ILE A 69 -2.71 1.94 10.33
CA ILE A 69 -3.57 3.13 10.18
C ILE A 69 -3.63 3.93 11.48
N THR A 70 -3.64 3.26 12.64
CA THR A 70 -3.63 3.95 13.94
C THR A 70 -2.39 4.83 14.14
N GLN A 71 -1.25 4.51 13.54
CA GLN A 71 -0.08 5.40 13.55
C GLN A 71 -0.35 6.73 12.83
N LEU A 72 -1.25 6.72 11.84
CA LEU A 72 -1.58 7.88 11.00
C LEU A 72 -2.68 8.76 11.59
N GLU A 73 -3.54 8.22 12.45
CA GLU A 73 -4.74 8.90 12.98
C GLU A 73 -4.44 10.29 13.57
N ARG A 74 -3.35 10.42 14.32
CA ARG A 74 -2.95 11.69 14.93
C ARG A 74 -2.59 12.80 13.94
N TYR A 75 -2.32 12.44 12.68
CA TYR A 75 -1.97 13.37 11.61
C TYR A 75 -3.17 13.72 10.72
N LEU A 76 -4.23 12.91 10.74
CA LEU A 76 -5.41 13.10 9.89
C LEU A 76 -6.10 14.47 10.08
N PRO A 77 -6.28 15.01 11.29
CA PRO A 77 -6.89 16.33 11.46
C PRO A 77 -6.07 17.46 10.82
N THR A 78 -4.74 17.32 10.81
CA THR A 78 -3.84 18.28 10.17
C THR A 78 -3.94 18.19 8.65
N LEU A 79 -4.04 16.97 8.10
CA LEU A 79 -4.26 16.76 6.67
C LEU A 79 -5.63 17.28 6.21
N ALA A 80 -6.67 17.08 7.02
CA ALA A 80 -8.05 17.49 6.70
C ALA A 80 -8.29 19.01 6.80
N SER A 81 -7.50 19.73 7.60
CA SER A 81 -7.67 21.17 7.82
C SER A 81 -6.86 22.04 6.85
N SER A 82 -6.08 21.45 5.95
CA SER A 82 -5.31 22.16 4.94
C SER A 82 -6.13 22.33 3.66
N PRO A 83 -6.50 23.57 3.26
CA PRO A 83 -7.18 23.83 2.00
C PRO A 83 -6.27 23.70 0.76
N GLU A 84 -4.95 23.54 0.95
CA GLU A 84 -4.01 23.20 -0.12
C GLU A 84 -3.77 21.68 -0.15
N GLU A 85 -4.02 21.06 -1.31
CA GLU A 85 -3.75 19.64 -1.62
C GLU A 85 -2.27 19.24 -1.47
N SER A 86 -1.37 20.19 -1.21
CA SER A 86 0.07 20.05 -1.40
C SER A 86 0.92 20.19 -0.13
N LYS A 87 0.33 20.35 1.06
CA LYS A 87 1.12 20.34 2.32
C LYS A 87 1.39 18.91 2.80
N ALA A 88 2.57 18.40 2.46
CA ALA A 88 3.10 17.19 3.06
C ALA A 88 3.29 17.37 4.57
N VAL A 89 2.72 16.45 5.35
CA VAL A 89 2.96 16.36 6.80
C VAL A 89 4.15 15.43 7.02
N PHE A 90 5.19 15.93 7.70
CA PHE A 90 6.34 15.11 8.03
C PHE A 90 6.03 14.18 9.20
N ILE A 91 6.01 12.87 8.93
CA ILE A 91 5.82 11.82 9.93
C ILE A 91 7.21 11.35 10.38
N ARG A 92 7.58 11.65 11.64
CA ARG A 92 8.90 11.32 12.18
C ARG A 92 9.17 9.83 12.28
N THR A 93 8.14 9.05 12.61
CA THR A 93 8.26 7.62 12.84
C THR A 93 6.98 6.94 12.39
N ILE A 94 7.13 5.97 11.50
CA ILE A 94 6.10 5.05 11.07
C ILE A 94 6.76 3.69 10.91
N ASN A 95 6.13 2.63 11.40
CA ASN A 95 6.61 1.26 11.24
C ASN A 95 5.80 0.56 10.14
N PRO A 96 6.39 0.27 8.95
CA PRO A 96 5.74 -0.48 7.88
C PRO A 96 5.44 -1.94 8.23
N GLU A 97 6.15 -2.54 9.19
CA GLU A 97 5.90 -3.93 9.61
C GLU A 97 4.49 -4.10 10.19
N LEU A 98 3.89 -3.03 10.71
CA LEU A 98 2.52 -3.00 11.22
C LEU A 98 1.45 -3.06 10.11
N LEU A 99 1.85 -3.07 8.84
CA LEU A 99 0.97 -3.48 7.74
C LEU A 99 0.53 -4.94 7.88
N GLU A 100 1.28 -5.74 8.65
CA GLU A 100 0.98 -7.14 8.96
C GLU A 100 0.68 -7.95 7.68
N ILE A 101 1.50 -7.74 6.64
CA ILE A 101 1.35 -8.40 5.34
C ILE A 101 1.31 -9.92 5.57
N PRO A 102 0.19 -10.58 5.26
CA PRO A 102 0.06 -12.01 5.48
C PRO A 102 1.10 -12.83 4.72
N SER A 103 1.47 -13.99 5.27
CA SER A 103 2.35 -14.97 4.60
C SER A 103 1.57 -16.08 3.89
N ASP A 104 0.26 -15.94 3.79
CA ASP A 104 -0.68 -16.93 3.29
C ASP A 104 -0.92 -16.80 1.77
N MET A 105 -2.11 -17.17 1.31
CA MET A 105 -2.47 -17.21 -0.10
C MET A 105 -2.72 -15.81 -0.65
N PHE A 106 -2.13 -15.54 -1.82
CA PHE A 106 -2.34 -14.32 -2.58
C PHE A 106 -2.53 -14.62 -4.06
N PHE A 107 -3.15 -13.69 -4.77
CA PHE A 107 -3.19 -13.69 -6.23
C PHE A 107 -1.96 -12.95 -6.76
N ARG A 108 -1.29 -13.52 -7.77
CA ARG A 108 -0.19 -12.85 -8.47
C ARG A 108 -0.46 -12.76 -9.96
N TYR A 109 -0.27 -11.56 -10.51
CA TYR A 109 -0.39 -11.32 -11.93
C TYR A 109 0.47 -10.13 -12.36
N ASN A 110 0.73 -10.02 -13.67
CA ASN A 110 1.34 -8.83 -14.25
C ASN A 110 0.24 -7.88 -14.70
N GLY A 111 0.28 -6.64 -14.23
CA GLY A 111 -0.69 -5.59 -14.54
C GLY A 111 -0.03 -4.24 -14.78
N SER A 112 -0.73 -3.19 -14.40
CA SER A 112 -0.30 -1.81 -14.54
C SER A 112 -0.37 -1.04 -13.21
N LEU A 113 0.09 0.20 -13.24
CA LEU A 113 -0.34 1.21 -12.27
C LEU A 113 -1.84 1.47 -12.43
N THR A 114 -2.53 1.73 -11.33
CA THR A 114 -3.97 2.09 -11.32
C THR A 114 -4.21 3.59 -11.43
N THR A 115 -3.14 4.38 -11.50
CA THR A 115 -3.16 5.83 -11.72
C THR A 115 -2.31 6.23 -12.92
N PRO A 116 -2.56 7.39 -13.55
CA PRO A 116 -1.76 7.87 -14.68
C PRO A 116 -0.25 7.84 -14.37
N PRO A 117 0.61 7.41 -15.32
CA PRO A 117 0.30 7.14 -16.73
C PRO A 117 -0.18 5.70 -17.02
N TYR A 118 -0.65 4.94 -16.03
CA TYR A 118 -1.12 3.56 -16.17
C TYR A 118 -0.07 2.61 -16.76
N SER A 119 1.21 2.85 -16.46
CA SER A 119 2.31 2.03 -16.97
C SER A 119 2.12 0.56 -16.63
N GLU A 120 2.25 -0.31 -17.63
CA GLU A 120 2.21 -1.77 -17.47
C GLU A 120 3.51 -2.35 -16.87
N ASN A 121 3.60 -3.68 -16.81
CA ASN A 121 4.72 -4.46 -16.27
C ASN A 121 4.92 -4.27 -14.76
N VAL A 122 3.82 -4.09 -14.03
CA VAL A 122 3.80 -4.09 -12.58
C VAL A 122 3.44 -5.49 -12.08
N VAL A 123 4.29 -6.09 -11.24
CA VAL A 123 3.96 -7.38 -10.62
C VAL A 123 3.06 -7.13 -9.40
N TRP A 124 1.81 -7.58 -9.47
CA TRP A 124 0.85 -7.45 -8.40
C TRP A 124 0.82 -8.70 -7.52
N ASN A 125 0.68 -8.48 -6.20
CA ASN A 125 0.43 -9.49 -5.18
C ASN A 125 -0.75 -9.03 -4.35
N VAL A 126 -1.92 -9.63 -4.55
CA VAL A 126 -3.16 -9.19 -3.90
C VAL A 126 -3.56 -10.18 -2.83
N TYR A 127 -3.65 -9.69 -1.59
CA TYR A 127 -4.03 -10.44 -0.41
C TYR A 127 -5.45 -10.03 0.02
N SER A 128 -6.31 -11.02 0.24
CA SER A 128 -7.57 -10.81 0.97
C SER A 128 -7.27 -10.85 2.46
N GLN A 129 -7.21 -9.72 3.14
CA GLN A 129 -7.22 -9.74 4.60
C GLN A 129 -8.66 -10.06 5.05
N VAL A 130 -8.82 -11.06 5.94
CA VAL A 130 -10.12 -11.48 6.49
C VAL A 130 -10.32 -10.90 7.89
#